data_AF-A0A5D2WS70-F1
#
_entry.id   AF-A0A5D2WS70-F1
#
_cell.length_a   1.000
_cell.length_b   1.000
_cell.length_c   1.000
_cell.angle_alpha   90.00
_cell.angle_beta   90.00
_cell.angle_gamma   90.00
#
_symmetry.space_group_name_H-M   'P 1'
#
loop_
_entity.id
_entity.type
_entity.pdbx_description
1 polymer ?
#
loop_
_entity_poly.entity_id
_entity_poly.type
_entity_poly.pdbx_seq_one_letter_code
_entity_poly.pdbx_strand_id
1 'polypeptide(L)'
;MTSSSVNLEEIPSESLMNELLRRMKCAPKPDKRLILIGPPGSGKGTQSPIIKYEHCLCSLATGDMLRAAVSAKTPLGIKAKKAMDKGELISDDLVVGIIDEAMNKPSRKKGFILDGFPRTVAQAQKVILCL
;
A
#
# COMPACT_ATOMS: atom_id res chain seq x y z
N MET A 1 20.99 0.05 5.46
CA MET A 1 19.72 0.24 4.74
C MET A 1 20.09 0.52 3.29
N THR A 2 20.04 -0.49 2.43
CA THR A 2 20.42 -0.40 1.03
C THR A 2 19.40 0.48 0.31
N SER A 3 19.78 1.73 0.04
CA SER A 3 19.20 2.47 -1.07
C SER A 3 19.46 1.66 -2.33
N SER A 4 18.45 0.96 -2.83
CA SER A 4 18.46 0.50 -4.21
C SER A 4 18.42 1.74 -5.10
N SER A 5 19.59 2.35 -5.29
CA SER A 5 19.82 3.43 -6.25
C SER A 5 19.59 2.83 -7.62
N VAL A 6 18.42 3.09 -8.18
CA VAL A 6 18.09 2.72 -9.55
C VAL A 6 19.09 3.46 -10.46
N ASN A 7 19.92 2.72 -11.20
CA ASN A 7 20.85 3.31 -12.15
C ASN A 7 20.06 3.73 -13.40
N LEU A 8 19.96 5.04 -13.64
CA LEU A 8 19.18 5.60 -14.75
C LEU A 8 19.81 5.31 -16.12
N GLU A 9 21.12 5.07 -16.16
CA GLU A 9 21.88 4.82 -17.39
C GLU A 9 21.55 3.46 -18.02
N GLU A 10 21.09 2.50 -17.20
CA GLU A 10 20.75 1.14 -17.63
C GLU A 10 19.29 1.02 -18.12
N ILE A 11 18.49 2.10 -17.97
CA ILE A 11 17.06 2.08 -18.31
C ILE A 11 16.86 2.54 -19.76
N PRO A 12 16.14 1.76 -20.59
CA PRO A 12 15.80 2.19 -21.95
C PRO A 12 15.09 3.54 -21.98
N SER A 13 15.49 4.42 -22.91
CA SER A 13 14.92 5.77 -23.05
C SER A 13 13.41 5.78 -23.22
N GLU A 14 12.85 4.76 -23.88
CA GLU A 14 11.40 4.59 -24.03
C GLU A 14 10.70 4.39 -22.68
N SER A 15 11.24 3.54 -21.81
CA SER A 15 10.71 3.30 -20.46
C SER A 15 10.77 4.57 -19.60
N LEU A 16 11.87 5.32 -19.71
CA LEU A 16 12.03 6.60 -19.02
C LEU A 16 10.99 7.62 -19.50
N MET A 17 10.82 7.73 -20.82
CA MET A 17 9.85 8.65 -21.42
C MET A 17 8.41 8.28 -21.03
N ASN A 18 8.07 6.99 -21.03
CA ASN A 18 6.75 6.51 -20.61
C ASN A 18 6.45 6.85 -19.13
N GLU A 19 7.43 6.67 -18.25
CA GLU A 19 7.29 7.02 -16.83
C GLU A 19 7.19 8.55 -16.62
N LEU A 20 7.95 9.34 -17.39
CA LEU A 20 7.85 10.82 -17.36
C LEU A 20 6.48 11.29 -17.84
N LEU A 21 6.01 10.80 -18.99
CA LEU A 21 4.69 11.12 -19.53
C LEU A 21 3.58 10.75 -18.54
N ARG A 22 3.69 9.60 -17.87
CA ARG A 22 2.75 9.20 -16.81
C ARG A 22 2.75 10.20 -15.66
N ARG A 23 3.92 10.58 -15.15
CA ARG A 23 4.04 11.55 -14.04
C ARG A 23 3.47 12.91 -14.41
N MET A 24 3.71 13.38 -15.63
CA MET A 24 3.13 14.63 -16.13
C MET A 24 1.59 14.56 -16.21
N LYS A 25 1.02 13.43 -16.65
CA LYS A 25 -0.44 13.22 -16.72
C LYS A 25 -1.10 13.17 -15.33
N CYS A 26 -0.44 12.62 -14.32
CA CYS A 26 -1.00 12.51 -12.98
C CYS A 26 -0.71 13.74 -12.09
N ALA A 27 0.30 14.55 -12.41
CA ALA A 27 0.70 15.75 -11.67
C ALA A 27 -0.44 16.76 -11.44
N PRO A 28 -1.28 17.11 -12.44
CA PRO A 28 -2.37 18.08 -12.24
C PRO A 28 -3.60 17.49 -11.54
N LYS A 29 -3.68 16.16 -11.37
CA LYS A 29 -4.83 15.54 -10.71
C LYS A 29 -4.84 15.90 -9.22
N PRO A 30 -6.04 16.14 -8.62
CA PRO A 30 -6.17 16.49 -7.22
C PRO A 30 -5.72 15.34 -6.33
N ASP A 31 -5.33 15.68 -5.11
CA ASP A 31 -4.96 14.70 -4.09
C ASP A 31 -6.17 13.86 -3.70
N LYS A 32 -5.95 12.56 -3.47
CA LYS A 32 -7.03 11.62 -3.14
C LYS A 32 -6.63 10.67 -2.02
N ARG A 33 -7.57 10.44 -1.10
CA ARG A 33 -7.48 9.43 -0.05
C ARG A 33 -8.61 8.44 -0.27
N LEU A 34 -8.28 7.22 -0.69
CA LEU A 34 -9.24 6.23 -1.13
C LEU A 34 -9.20 5.02 -0.21
N ILE A 35 -10.36 4.40 -0.01
CA ILE A 35 -10.49 3.11 0.67
C ILE A 35 -11.20 2.15 -0.28
N LEU A 36 -10.57 1.02 -0.58
CA LEU A 36 -11.12 -0.04 -1.40
C LEU A 36 -11.60 -1.18 -0.49
N ILE A 37 -12.93 -1.30 -0.39
CA ILE A 37 -13.62 -2.33 0.41
C ILE A 37 -14.35 -3.28 -0.53
N GLY A 38 -14.35 -4.56 -0.17
CA GLY A 38 -15.05 -5.61 -0.90
C GLY A 38 -14.57 -7.00 -0.48
N PRO A 39 -15.35 -8.05 -0.75
CA PRO A 39 -14.98 -9.42 -0.40
C PRO A 39 -13.71 -9.88 -1.15
N PRO A 40 -13.03 -10.94 -0.69
CA PRO A 40 -11.98 -11.59 -1.49
C PRO A 40 -12.50 -11.92 -2.89
N GLY A 41 -11.68 -11.71 -3.92
CA GLY A 41 -12.09 -11.91 -5.33
C GLY A 41 -12.86 -10.74 -5.97
N SER A 42 -13.21 -9.68 -5.24
CA SER A 42 -13.94 -8.53 -5.79
C SER A 42 -13.12 -7.61 -6.73
N GLY A 43 -11.91 -8.00 -7.13
CA GLY A 43 -11.07 -7.23 -8.04
C GLY A 43 -10.29 -6.04 -7.44
N LYS A 44 -10.30 -5.84 -6.12
CA LYS A 44 -9.53 -4.72 -5.47
C LYS A 44 -8.05 -4.74 -5.82
N GLY A 45 -7.41 -5.92 -5.76
CA GLY A 45 -6.00 -6.08 -6.11
C GLY A 45 -5.70 -5.80 -7.58
N THR A 46 -6.71 -5.81 -8.45
CA THR A 46 -6.59 -5.39 -9.85
C THR A 46 -6.76 -3.87 -9.99
N GLN A 47 -7.74 -3.29 -9.29
CA GLN A 47 -8.06 -1.86 -9.40
C GLN A 47 -7.06 -0.97 -8.65
N SER A 48 -6.56 -1.40 -7.49
CA SER A 48 -5.66 -0.62 -6.64
C SER A 48 -4.36 -0.21 -7.37
N PRO A 49 -3.66 -1.11 -8.10
CA PRO A 49 -2.49 -0.74 -8.92
C PRO A 49 -2.83 0.22 -10.07
N ILE A 50 -3.99 0.04 -10.73
CA ILE A 50 -4.43 0.89 -11.85
C ILE A 50 -4.64 2.32 -11.35
N ILE A 51 -5.42 2.48 -10.28
CA ILE A 51 -5.70 3.79 -9.68
C ILE A 51 -4.40 4.43 -9.17
N LYS A 52 -3.51 3.65 -8.54
CA LYS A 52 -2.18 4.10 -8.13
C LYS A 52 -1.38 4.65 -9.32
N TYR A 53 -1.37 3.93 -10.43
CA TYR A 53 -0.63 4.31 -11.63
C TYR A 53 -1.18 5.59 -12.25
N GLU A 54 -2.51 5.71 -12.37
CA GLU A 54 -3.18 6.85 -12.99
C GLU A 54 -3.19 8.13 -12.15
N HIS A 55 -3.24 8.00 -10.82
CA HIS A 55 -3.33 9.13 -9.90
C HIS A 55 -2.04 9.42 -9.13
N CYS A 56 -0.98 8.63 -9.36
CA CYS A 56 0.28 8.75 -8.62
C CYS A 56 0.11 8.66 -7.10
N LEU A 57 -0.79 7.79 -6.66
CA LEU A 57 -1.09 7.55 -5.25
C LEU A 57 -0.20 6.44 -4.68
N CYS A 58 0.00 6.47 -3.36
CA CYS A 58 0.59 5.34 -2.66
C CYS A 58 -0.48 4.27 -2.39
N SER A 59 -0.27 3.03 -2.82
CA SER A 59 -1.16 1.93 -2.43
C SER A 59 -0.64 1.24 -1.18
N LEU A 60 -1.50 1.16 -0.16
CA LEU A 60 -1.30 0.50 1.12
C LEU A 60 -2.22 -0.73 1.17
N ALA A 61 -1.77 -1.79 0.50
CA ALA A 61 -2.43 -3.09 0.53
C ALA A 61 -1.94 -3.86 1.76
N THR A 62 -2.77 -3.93 2.81
CA THR A 62 -2.40 -4.60 4.07
C THR A 62 -2.00 -6.05 3.84
N GLY A 63 -2.68 -6.76 2.95
CA GLY A 63 -2.32 -8.13 2.56
C GLY A 63 -0.92 -8.25 1.97
N ASP A 64 -0.51 -7.32 1.10
CA ASP A 64 0.84 -7.34 0.51
C ASP A 64 1.90 -6.95 1.54
N MET A 65 1.62 -5.97 2.38
CA MET A 65 2.53 -5.54 3.44
C MET A 65 2.78 -6.67 4.45
N LEU A 66 1.74 -7.40 4.82
CA LEU A 66 1.84 -8.58 5.68
C LEU A 66 2.61 -9.71 5.00
N ARG A 67 2.31 -10.02 3.73
CA ARG A 67 3.07 -11.03 2.95
C ARG A 67 4.55 -10.65 2.84
N ALA A 68 4.87 -9.39 2.61
CA ALA A 68 6.24 -8.90 2.58
C ALA A 68 6.93 -9.05 3.94
N ALA A 69 6.24 -8.70 5.04
CA ALA A 69 6.74 -8.86 6.40
C ALA A 69 7.01 -10.33 6.76
N VAL A 70 6.13 -11.25 6.31
CA VAL A 70 6.27 -12.70 6.44
C VAL A 70 7.49 -13.20 5.68
N SER A 71 7.64 -12.81 4.41
CA SER A 71 8.80 -13.18 3.58
C SER A 71 10.12 -12.66 4.15
N ALA A 72 10.11 -11.45 4.71
CA ALA A 72 11.26 -10.83 5.37
C ALA A 72 11.54 -11.40 6.78
N LYS A 73 10.72 -12.34 7.28
CA LYS A 73 10.83 -12.96 8.62
C LYS A 73 10.95 -11.95 9.77
N THR A 74 10.29 -10.80 9.63
CA THR A 74 10.23 -9.79 10.70
C THR A 74 9.48 -10.35 11.92
N PRO A 75 9.70 -9.84 13.14
CA PRO A 75 8.94 -10.28 14.33
C PRO A 75 7.42 -10.21 14.12
N LEU A 76 6.99 -9.16 13.43
CA LEU A 76 5.64 -8.93 12.96
C LEU A 76 5.18 -10.01 11.96
N GLY A 77 5.99 -10.28 10.93
CA GLY A 77 5.75 -11.29 9.91
C GLY A 77 5.63 -12.71 10.46
N ILE A 78 6.40 -13.06 11.49
CA ILE A 78 6.30 -14.37 12.14
C ILE A 78 4.95 -14.54 12.83
N LYS A 79 4.48 -13.50 13.53
CA LYS A 79 3.14 -13.47 14.16
C LYS A 79 2.04 -13.51 13.10
N ALA A 80 2.18 -12.72 12.04
CA ALA A 80 1.24 -12.67 10.93
C ALA A 80 1.14 -14.02 10.22
N LYS A 81 2.26 -14.71 9.97
CA LYS A 81 2.29 -16.03 9.35
C LYS A 81 1.46 -17.04 10.13
N LYS A 82 1.62 -17.10 11.46
CA LYS A 82 0.85 -18.01 12.32
C LYS A 82 -0.66 -17.77 12.23
N ALA A 83 -1.10 -16.51 12.17
CA ALA A 83 -2.52 -16.18 12.02
C ALA A 83 -3.04 -16.50 10.61
N MET A 84 -2.26 -16.16 9.58
CA MET A 84 -2.59 -16.44 8.17
C MET A 84 -2.72 -17.94 7.90
N ASP A 85 -1.81 -18.77 8.41
CA ASP A 85 -1.82 -20.23 8.24
C ASP A 85 -3.06 -20.87 8.89
N LYS A 86 -3.62 -20.24 9.93
CA LYS A 86 -4.86 -20.67 10.60
C LYS A 86 -6.14 -20.10 9.99
N GLY A 87 -6.04 -19.20 9.01
CA GLY A 87 -7.17 -18.44 8.49
C GLY A 87 -7.77 -17.44 9.50
N GLU A 88 -7.05 -17.14 10.59
CA GLU A 88 -7.46 -16.18 11.61
C GLU A 88 -7.16 -14.74 11.17
N LEU A 89 -7.97 -13.78 11.64
CA LEU A 89 -7.65 -12.37 11.46
C LEU A 89 -6.43 -12.02 12.33
N ILE A 90 -5.49 -11.32 11.71
CA ILE A 90 -4.40 -10.65 12.42
C ILE A 90 -4.99 -9.55 13.30
N SER A 91 -4.47 -9.37 14.51
CA SER A 91 -5.02 -8.42 15.48
C SER A 91 -5.06 -6.99 14.94
N ASP A 92 -6.14 -6.29 15.26
CA ASP A 92 -6.40 -4.93 14.77
C ASP A 92 -5.26 -3.97 15.12
N ASP A 93 -4.70 -4.05 16.33
CA ASP A 93 -3.56 -3.22 16.77
C ASP A 93 -2.33 -3.38 15.88
N LEU A 94 -2.07 -4.60 15.45
CA LEU A 94 -0.89 -4.93 14.66
C LEU A 94 -1.05 -4.40 13.23
N VAL A 95 -2.24 -4.52 12.64
CA VAL A 95 -2.54 -3.95 11.31
C VAL A 95 -2.51 -2.42 11.35
N VAL A 96 -3.06 -1.81 12.40
CA VAL A 96 -3.05 -0.34 12.57
C VAL A 96 -1.62 0.17 12.69
N GLY A 97 -0.76 -0.45 13.50
CA GLY A 97 0.64 -0.04 13.63
C GLY A 97 1.41 -0.09 12.30
N ILE A 98 1.19 -1.12 11.48
CA ILE A 98 1.79 -1.23 10.14
C ILE A 98 1.34 -0.08 9.23
N ILE A 99 0.04 0.24 9.26
CA ILE A 99 -0.51 1.31 8.44
C ILE A 99 0.01 2.66 8.91
N ASP A 100 0.10 2.91 10.21
CA ASP A 100 0.59 4.16 10.78
C ASP A 100 2.07 4.40 10.45
N GLU A 101 2.93 3.40 10.68
CA GLU A 101 4.34 3.44 10.24
C GLU A 101 4.46 3.65 8.74
N ALA A 102 3.57 3.00 7.96
CA ALA A 102 3.54 3.24 6.54
C ALA A 102 3.21 4.70 6.31
N MET A 103 2.07 5.23 6.74
CA MET A 103 1.54 6.57 6.46
C MET A 103 2.55 7.69 6.70
N ASN A 104 3.42 7.56 7.71
CA ASN A 104 4.46 8.54 8.04
C ASN A 104 5.60 8.70 7.00
N LYS A 105 5.67 7.85 5.96
CA LYS A 105 6.67 8.01 4.87
C LYS A 105 6.36 9.20 3.93
N PRO A 106 7.39 9.94 3.44
CA PRO A 106 7.23 11.16 2.64
C PRO A 106 6.62 10.94 1.24
N SER A 107 6.49 9.69 0.77
CA SER A 107 5.97 9.32 -0.55
C SER A 107 4.45 9.51 -0.74
N ARG A 108 3.77 10.26 0.15
CA ARG A 108 2.29 10.36 0.21
C ARG A 108 1.70 11.75 0.05
N LYS A 109 2.49 12.73 -0.40
CA LYS A 109 1.97 14.10 -0.58
C LYS A 109 0.71 14.17 -1.48
N LYS A 110 0.62 13.32 -2.52
CA LYS A 110 -0.57 13.22 -3.40
C LYS A 110 -1.74 12.38 -2.85
N GLY A 111 -1.53 11.69 -1.72
CA GLY A 111 -2.52 10.80 -1.10
C GLY A 111 -2.23 9.31 -1.27
N PHE A 112 -3.22 8.49 -0.93
CA PHE A 112 -3.07 7.03 -0.81
C PHE A 112 -4.36 6.25 -1.05
N ILE A 113 -4.20 4.94 -1.21
CA ILE A 113 -5.26 3.94 -1.34
C ILE A 113 -5.08 2.92 -0.23
N LEU A 114 -6.08 2.72 0.62
CA LEU A 114 -6.14 1.61 1.57
C LEU A 114 -6.87 0.44 0.89
N ASP A 115 -6.15 -0.65 0.59
CA ASP A 115 -6.75 -1.85 -0.02
C ASP A 115 -6.92 -2.95 1.04
N GLY A 116 -8.18 -3.30 1.30
CA GLY A 116 -8.55 -4.36 2.24
C GLY A 116 -8.42 -3.95 3.70
N PHE A 117 -8.49 -2.65 4.00
CA PHE A 117 -8.49 -2.07 5.34
C PHE A 117 -9.27 -0.75 5.35
N PRO A 118 -10.07 -0.44 6.38
CA PRO A 118 -10.39 -1.26 7.55
C PRO A 118 -11.34 -2.43 7.23
N ARG A 119 -11.22 -3.53 7.99
CA ARG A 119 -12.10 -4.72 7.92
C ARG A 119 -13.05 -4.85 9.11
N THR A 120 -12.75 -4.18 10.22
CA THR A 120 -13.58 -4.16 11.44
C THR A 120 -13.95 -2.72 11.80
N VAL A 121 -15.01 -2.55 12.58
CA VAL A 121 -15.40 -1.23 13.09
C VAL A 121 -14.30 -0.64 13.99
N ALA A 122 -13.64 -1.47 14.79
CA ALA A 122 -12.52 -1.05 15.63
C ALA A 122 -11.33 -0.52 14.82
N GLN A 123 -11.00 -1.17 13.69
CA GLN A 123 -10.00 -0.64 12.76
C GLN A 123 -10.44 0.71 12.17
N ALA A 124 -11.71 0.84 11.75
CA ALA A 124 -12.23 2.08 11.18
C ALA A 124 -12.14 3.26 12.17
N GLN A 125 -12.47 3.04 13.45
CA GLN A 125 -12.35 4.04 14.51
C GLN A 125 -10.89 4.49 14.72
N LYS A 126 -9.93 3.54 14.71
CA LYS A 126 -8.51 3.87 14.85
C LYS A 126 -7.96 4.63 13.64
N VAL A 127 -8.42 4.31 12.43
CA VAL A 127 -8.01 4.96 11.19
C VAL A 127 -8.47 6.41 11.11
N ILE A 128 -9.69 6.70 11.56
CA ILE A 128 -10.23 8.08 11.57
C ILE A 128 -9.29 9.04 12.33
N LEU A 129 -8.57 8.56 13.35
CA LEU A 129 -7.62 9.36 14.12
C LEU A 129 -6.31 9.64 13.38
N CYS A 130 -5.96 8.82 12.38
CA CYS A 130 -4.68 8.88 11.64
C CYS A 130 -4.80 9.55 10.26
N LEU A 131 -6.02 9.81 9.78
CA LEU A 131 -6.31 10.44 8.48
C LEU A 131 -6.34 11.97 8.61
#